data_AF-X1L543-F1
#
_entry.id   AF-X1L543-F1
#
_cell.length_a   1.000
_cell.length_b   1.000
_cell.length_c   1.000
_cell.angle_alpha   90.00
_cell.angle_beta   90.00
_cell.angle_gamma   90.00
#
_symmetry.space_group_name_H-M   'P 1'
#
loop_
_entity.id
_entity.type
_entity.pdbx_description
1 polymer ?
#
loop_
_entity_poly.entity_id
_entity_poly.type
_entity_poly.pdbx_seq_one_letter_code
_entity_poly.pdbx_strand_id
1 'polypeptide(L)'
;MISLADVARNNGHKPITELAMYRIASITVVHYWREQYKLTNGLDCHSCSKAQRQKCRKDWLYTECPKAIKLEYLSKPITDGDGNLTELGELIADDKAIDLDAWLDDKTFIAGCQQRLIDIAHKITSGQKLTANDSQYLWRYRKREQKPLIPM
;
A
#
# COMPACT_ATOMS: atom_id res chain seq x y z
N MET A 1 -11.12 6.80 8.08
CA MET A 1 -10.45 8.05 8.48
C MET A 1 -11.11 9.21 7.75
N ILE A 2 -11.53 10.28 8.42
CA ILE A 2 -12.05 11.50 7.76
C ILE A 2 -10.87 12.43 7.53
N SER A 3 -10.55 12.73 6.28
CA SER A 3 -9.48 13.67 5.93
C SER A 3 -10.01 15.09 5.71
N LEU A 4 -9.11 16.07 5.74
CA LEU A 4 -9.43 17.46 5.38
C LEU A 4 -9.99 17.56 3.94
N ALA A 5 -9.49 16.72 3.04
CA ALA A 5 -9.95 16.64 1.65
C ALA A 5 -11.38 16.09 1.54
N ASP A 6 -11.75 15.11 2.38
CA ASP A 6 -13.12 14.56 2.41
C ASP A 6 -14.13 15.60 2.91
N VAL A 7 -13.74 16.38 3.93
CA VAL A 7 -14.60 17.46 4.44
C VAL A 7 -14.68 18.61 3.43
N ALA A 8 -13.56 19.00 2.80
CA ALA A 8 -13.53 20.02 1.76
C ALA A 8 -14.50 19.70 0.60
N ARG A 9 -14.50 18.43 0.14
CA ARG A 9 -15.36 17.95 -0.94
C ARG A 9 -16.85 18.09 -0.62
N ASN A 10 -17.23 17.90 0.65
CA ASN A 10 -18.61 17.97 1.11
C ASN A 10 -19.03 19.36 1.62
N ASN A 11 -18.12 20.35 1.64
CA ASN A 11 -18.37 21.69 2.18
C ASN A 11 -18.96 22.69 1.16
N GLY A 12 -19.44 22.20 0.01
CA GLY A 12 -20.12 23.02 -0.99
C GLY A 12 -19.30 24.22 -1.48
N HIS A 13 -18.01 24.00 -1.77
CA HIS A 13 -17.04 25.02 -2.21
C HIS A 13 -16.77 26.17 -1.23
N LYS A 14 -17.25 26.10 0.01
CA LYS A 14 -16.92 27.09 1.04
C LYS A 14 -15.53 26.80 1.63
N PRO A 15 -14.75 27.84 1.99
CA PRO A 15 -13.51 27.64 2.72
C PRO A 15 -13.81 26.97 4.06
N ILE A 16 -12.93 26.06 4.49
CA ILE A 16 -13.05 25.40 5.79
C ILE A 16 -12.72 26.43 6.87
N THR A 17 -13.60 26.58 7.85
CA THR A 17 -13.37 27.48 8.99
C THR A 17 -12.26 26.94 9.89
N GLU A 18 -11.55 27.82 10.59
CA GLU A 18 -10.48 27.42 11.51
C GLU A 18 -10.97 26.43 12.58
N LEU A 19 -12.17 26.65 13.13
CA LEU A 19 -12.80 25.73 14.06
C LEU A 19 -13.05 24.34 13.46
N ALA A 20 -13.46 24.27 12.19
CA ALA A 20 -13.64 23.00 11.50
C ALA A 20 -12.30 22.29 11.29
N MET A 21 -11.23 23.02 10.96
CA MET A 21 -9.88 22.47 10.87
C MET A 21 -9.43 21.87 12.21
N TYR A 22 -9.61 22.58 13.34
CA TYR A 22 -9.28 22.04 14.67
C TYR A 22 -10.10 20.81 15.02
N ARG A 23 -11.40 20.77 14.68
CA ARG A 23 -12.23 19.57 14.91
C ARG A 23 -11.76 18.39 14.08
N ILE A 24 -11.41 18.59 12.82
CA ILE A 24 -10.85 17.54 11.97
C ILE A 24 -9.55 17.02 12.59
N ALA A 25 -8.63 17.91 12.99
CA ALA A 25 -7.38 17.52 13.64
C ALA A 25 -7.59 16.74 14.95
N SER A 26 -8.56 17.14 15.78
CA SER A 26 -8.91 16.40 16.99
C SER A 26 -9.47 15.00 16.67
N ILE A 27 -10.36 14.90 15.68
CA ILE A 27 -10.95 13.63 15.25
C ILE A 27 -9.91 12.72 14.62
N THR A 28 -8.98 13.23 13.81
CA THR A 28 -7.91 12.42 13.19
C THR A 28 -7.00 11.80 14.24
N VAL A 29 -6.61 12.57 15.28
CA VAL A 29 -5.83 12.05 16.41
C VAL A 29 -6.60 10.94 17.14
N VAL A 30 -7.91 11.11 17.35
CA VAL A 30 -8.74 10.08 17.98
C VAL A 30 -8.83 8.81 17.12
N HIS A 31 -9.00 8.95 15.80
CA HIS A 31 -9.00 7.78 14.90
C HIS A 31 -7.66 7.07 14.88
N TYR A 32 -6.55 7.83 14.83
CA TYR A 32 -5.20 7.28 14.88
C TYR A 32 -5.01 6.41 16.13
N TRP A 33 -5.31 6.93 17.32
CA TRP A 33 -5.15 6.15 18.55
C TRP A 33 -6.07 4.93 18.64
N ARG A 34 -7.26 4.99 18.04
CA ARG A 34 -8.16 3.82 17.95
C ARG A 34 -7.60 2.73 17.03
N GLU A 35 -7.09 3.12 15.87
CA GLU A 35 -6.44 2.19 14.94
C GLU A 35 -5.20 1.57 15.59
N GLN A 36 -4.36 2.37 16.25
CA GLN A 36 -3.22 1.87 17.02
C GLN A 36 -3.65 0.89 18.12
N TYR A 37 -4.68 1.22 18.91
CA TYR A 37 -5.21 0.32 19.94
C TYR A 37 -5.67 -1.02 19.34
N LYS A 38 -6.35 -1.00 18.20
CA LYS A 38 -6.80 -2.21 17.49
C LYS A 38 -5.63 -3.07 17.05
N LEU A 39 -4.57 -2.46 16.51
CA LEU A 39 -3.37 -3.18 16.06
C LEU A 39 -2.62 -3.80 17.24
N THR A 40 -2.41 -3.03 18.32
CA THR A 40 -1.65 -3.49 19.49
C THR A 40 -2.40 -4.54 20.30
N ASN A 41 -3.70 -4.36 20.54
CA ASN A 41 -4.48 -5.26 21.40
C ASN A 41 -5.24 -6.33 20.61
N GLY A 42 -5.20 -6.29 19.28
CA GLY A 42 -5.95 -7.19 18.41
C GLY A 42 -7.46 -6.99 18.43
N LEU A 43 -8.02 -5.98 19.11
CA LEU A 43 -9.47 -5.79 19.21
C LEU A 43 -9.84 -4.31 19.39
N ASP A 44 -10.87 -3.84 18.71
CA ASP A 44 -11.52 -2.56 18.97
C ASP A 44 -13.01 -2.74 19.32
N CYS A 45 -13.35 -2.43 20.57
CA CYS A 45 -14.73 -2.49 21.07
C CYS A 45 -15.55 -1.23 20.76
N HIS A 46 -14.95 -0.17 20.21
CA HIS A 46 -15.60 1.12 19.97
C HIS A 46 -16.83 1.04 19.05
N SER A 47 -16.86 0.07 18.13
CA SER A 47 -18.03 -0.18 17.26
C SER A 47 -19.15 -0.98 17.94
N CYS A 48 -18.90 -1.57 19.12
CA CYS A 48 -19.90 -2.38 19.83
C CYS A 48 -20.80 -1.50 20.70
N SER A 49 -22.06 -1.91 20.89
CA SER A 49 -23.01 -1.18 21.73
C SER A 49 -22.61 -1.19 23.21
N LYS A 50 -23.15 -0.27 24.00
CA LYS A 50 -22.87 -0.20 25.45
C LYS A 50 -23.27 -1.51 26.16
N ALA A 51 -24.44 -2.05 25.82
CA ALA A 51 -24.94 -3.31 26.37
C ALA A 51 -24.03 -4.50 26.00
N GLN A 52 -23.57 -4.58 24.75
CA GLN A 52 -22.62 -5.61 24.32
C GLN A 52 -21.30 -5.52 25.10
N ARG A 53 -20.72 -4.33 25.25
CA ARG A 53 -19.47 -4.16 26.02
C ARG A 53 -19.63 -4.52 27.49
N GLN A 54 -20.79 -4.22 28.08
CA GLN A 54 -21.09 -4.60 29.46
C GLN A 54 -21.15 -6.12 29.59
N LYS A 55 -21.83 -6.81 28.66
CA LYS A 55 -21.85 -8.26 28.62
C LYS A 55 -20.44 -8.85 28.45
N CYS A 56 -19.66 -8.35 27.49
CA CYS A 56 -18.28 -8.82 27.27
C CYS A 56 -17.39 -8.62 28.51
N ARG A 57 -17.55 -7.52 29.26
CA ARG A 57 -16.83 -7.30 30.53
C ARG A 57 -17.25 -8.28 31.62
N LYS A 58 -18.55 -8.56 31.73
CA LYS A 58 -19.11 -9.43 32.76
C LYS A 58 -18.70 -10.90 32.54
N ASP A 59 -18.78 -11.34 31.29
CA ASP A 59 -18.63 -12.74 30.91
C ASP A 59 -17.25 -13.06 30.29
N TRP A 60 -16.32 -12.08 30.25
CA TRP A 60 -14.97 -12.18 29.66
C TRP A 60 -14.92 -12.71 28.21
N LEU A 61 -15.85 -12.27 27.36
CA LEU A 61 -16.02 -12.76 25.98
C LEU A 61 -15.05 -12.13 24.96
N TYR A 62 -13.86 -11.71 25.39
CA TYR A 62 -12.91 -11.01 24.52
C TYR A 62 -12.18 -11.97 23.57
N THR A 63 -11.84 -13.17 24.04
CA THR A 63 -11.17 -14.23 23.27
C THR A 63 -12.05 -14.81 22.16
N GLU A 64 -13.36 -14.84 22.38
CA GLU A 64 -14.36 -15.35 21.43
C GLU A 64 -14.89 -14.27 20.48
N CYS A 65 -14.38 -13.04 20.58
CA CYS A 65 -14.92 -11.93 19.81
C CYS A 65 -14.69 -12.15 18.30
N PRO A 66 -15.74 -12.12 17.46
CA PRO A 66 -15.58 -12.27 16.01
C PRO A 66 -14.85 -11.09 15.36
N LYS A 67 -14.75 -9.95 16.07
CA LYS A 67 -14.02 -8.76 15.62
C LYS A 67 -12.57 -8.73 16.08
N ALA A 68 -12.14 -9.70 16.90
CA ALA A 68 -10.74 -9.80 17.31
C ALA A 68 -9.90 -10.28 16.12
N ILE A 69 -8.73 -9.67 15.96
CA ILE A 69 -7.66 -10.14 15.10
C ILE A 69 -7.17 -11.45 15.72
N LYS A 70 -7.43 -12.56 15.03
CA LYS A 70 -6.92 -13.87 15.41
C LYS A 70 -5.55 -14.04 14.79
N LEU A 71 -4.57 -14.39 15.62
CA LEU A 71 -3.27 -14.83 15.14
C LEU A 71 -3.45 -16.26 14.64
N GLU A 72 -3.16 -16.47 13.37
CA GLU A 72 -3.12 -17.77 12.72
C GLU A 72 -1.66 -18.06 12.30
N TYR A 73 -1.31 -19.33 12.17
CA TYR A 73 0.02 -19.76 11.76
C TYR A 73 0.07 -19.92 10.23
N LEU A 74 1.16 -19.47 9.60
CA LEU A 74 1.30 -19.53 8.14
C LEU A 74 1.38 -20.97 7.61
N SER A 75 1.94 -21.89 8.39
CA SER A 75 2.00 -23.32 8.07
C SER A 75 0.68 -24.07 8.33
N LYS A 76 -0.44 -23.33 8.46
CA LYS A 76 -1.76 -23.94 8.65
C LYS A 76 -2.18 -24.68 7.39
N PRO A 77 -2.46 -25.99 7.47
CA PRO A 77 -2.95 -26.73 6.32
C PRO A 77 -4.35 -26.23 5.98
N ILE A 78 -4.52 -25.76 4.73
CA ILE A 78 -5.77 -25.25 4.17
C ILE A 78 -6.01 -25.93 2.83
N THR A 79 -7.27 -26.16 2.52
CA THR A 79 -7.68 -26.71 1.23
C THR A 79 -7.66 -25.60 0.17
N ASP A 80 -6.92 -25.80 -0.92
CA ASP A 80 -6.93 -24.90 -2.07
C ASP A 80 -8.25 -25.00 -2.88
N GLY A 81 -8.36 -24.21 -3.95
CA GLY A 81 -9.52 -24.25 -4.85
C GLY A 81 -9.69 -25.56 -5.64
N ASP A 82 -8.64 -26.38 -5.71
CA ASP A 82 -8.59 -27.65 -6.43
C ASP A 82 -8.75 -28.88 -5.51
N GLY A 83 -8.87 -28.66 -4.19
CA GLY A 83 -9.06 -29.71 -3.19
C GLY A 83 -7.78 -30.27 -2.57
N ASN A 84 -6.60 -29.73 -2.88
CA ASN A 84 -5.33 -30.15 -2.30
C ASN A 84 -5.05 -29.45 -0.97
N LEU A 85 -4.21 -30.07 -0.14
CA LEU A 85 -3.72 -29.50 1.11
C LEU A 85 -2.48 -28.64 0.83
N THR A 86 -2.60 -27.35 1.13
CA THR A 86 -1.59 -26.31 0.90
C THR A 86 -1.43 -25.48 2.17
N GLU A 87 -0.30 -24.80 2.37
CA GLU A 87 -0.12 -23.95 3.56
C GLU A 87 -0.82 -22.59 3.39
N LEU A 88 -1.40 -22.04 4.47
CA LEU A 88 -2.03 -20.72 4.47
C LEU A 88 -1.11 -19.63 3.89
N GLY A 89 0.19 -19.70 4.20
CA GLY A 89 1.18 -18.75 3.70
C GLY A 89 1.31 -18.75 2.17
N GLU A 90 1.14 -19.89 1.51
CA GLU A 90 1.24 -20.02 0.05
C GLU A 90 0.00 -19.44 -0.68
N LEU A 91 -1.12 -19.31 0.03
CA LEU A 91 -2.37 -18.74 -0.50
C LEU A 91 -2.47 -17.23 -0.31
N ILE A 92 -1.59 -16.62 0.50
CA ILE A 92 -1.56 -15.18 0.69
C ILE A 92 -0.75 -14.57 -0.46
N ALA A 93 -1.43 -13.95 -1.41
CA ALA A 93 -0.78 -13.14 -2.43
C ALA A 93 -0.06 -11.95 -1.76
N ASP A 94 1.27 -11.96 -1.78
CA ASP A 94 2.05 -10.78 -1.41
C ASP A 94 2.25 -9.91 -2.65
N ASP A 95 1.26 -9.06 -2.92
CA ASP A 95 1.30 -8.06 -4.00
C ASP A 95 2.47 -7.05 -3.84
N LYS A 96 3.23 -7.14 -2.75
CA LYS A 96 4.44 -6.35 -2.47
C LYS A 96 5.70 -7.21 -2.32
N ALA A 97 5.66 -8.50 -2.63
CA ALA A 97 6.85 -9.32 -2.64
C ALA A 97 7.87 -8.68 -3.60
N ILE A 98 9.09 -8.47 -3.11
CA ILE A 98 10.19 -8.01 -3.94
C ILE A 98 10.49 -9.13 -4.93
N ASP A 99 10.22 -8.90 -6.20
CA ASP A 99 10.67 -9.78 -7.27
C ASP A 99 12.20 -9.70 -7.32
N LEU A 100 12.85 -10.70 -6.71
CA LEU A 100 14.29 -10.78 -6.58
C LEU A 100 14.96 -10.89 -7.95
N ASP A 101 14.31 -11.57 -8.89
CA ASP A 101 14.82 -11.76 -10.24
C ASP A 101 14.74 -10.44 -11.02
N ALA A 102 13.60 -9.75 -10.97
CA ALA A 102 13.47 -8.42 -11.56
C ALA A 102 14.47 -7.42 -10.93
N TRP A 103 14.70 -7.50 -9.61
CA TRP A 103 15.66 -6.62 -8.95
C TRP A 103 17.11 -6.90 -9.37
N LEU A 104 17.46 -8.17 -9.57
CA LEU A 104 18.78 -8.57 -10.09
C LEU A 104 18.95 -8.13 -11.55
N ASP A 105 17.93 -8.30 -12.38
CA ASP A 105 17.90 -7.85 -13.77
C ASP A 105 18.06 -6.32 -13.88
N ASP A 106 17.37 -5.56 -13.03
CA ASP A 106 17.53 -4.10 -12.97
C ASP A 106 18.96 -3.70 -12.58
N LYS A 107 19.53 -4.35 -11.56
CA LYS A 107 20.90 -4.07 -11.12
C LYS A 107 21.94 -4.41 -12.19
N THR A 108 21.80 -5.56 -12.84
CA THR A 108 22.71 -5.98 -13.91
C THR A 108 22.59 -5.07 -15.12
N PHE A 109 21.37 -4.65 -15.48
CA PHE A 109 21.13 -3.66 -16.51
C PHE A 109 21.83 -2.34 -16.19
N ILE A 110 21.64 -1.78 -14.99
CA ILE A 110 22.28 -0.52 -14.59
C ILE A 110 23.81 -0.63 -14.62
N ALA A 111 24.38 -1.74 -14.15
CA ALA A 111 25.83 -1.96 -14.16
C ALA A 111 26.40 -2.06 -15.58
N GLY A 112 25.66 -2.64 -16.53
CA GLY A 112 26.05 -2.72 -17.94
C GLY A 112 25.64 -1.50 -18.78
N CYS A 113 24.85 -0.58 -18.22
CA CYS A 113 24.27 0.54 -18.95
C CYS A 113 25.32 1.61 -19.26
N GLN A 114 25.21 2.19 -20.46
CA GLN A 114 26.08 3.29 -20.86
C GLN A 114 25.80 4.53 -19.99
N GLN A 115 26.85 5.12 -19.39
CA GLN A 115 26.73 6.28 -18.48
C GLN A 115 25.87 7.41 -19.03
N ARG A 116 25.95 7.67 -20.34
CA ARG A 116 25.16 8.71 -21.01
C ARG A 116 23.64 8.50 -20.88
N LEU A 117 23.15 7.26 -20.84
CA LEU A 117 21.73 6.97 -20.61
C LEU A 117 21.33 7.24 -19.17
N ILE A 118 22.22 7.00 -18.22
CA ILE A 118 22.03 7.29 -16.79
C ILE A 118 21.91 8.82 -16.61
N ASP A 119 22.80 9.60 -17.25
CA ASP A 119 22.73 11.07 -17.24
C ASP A 119 21.41 11.59 -17.82
N ILE A 120 20.97 11.01 -18.94
CA ILE A 120 19.68 11.31 -19.57
C ILE A 120 18.52 11.00 -18.62
N ALA A 121 18.55 9.87 -17.92
CA ALA A 121 17.54 9.50 -16.94
C ALA A 121 17.48 10.52 -15.78
N HIS A 122 18.63 10.91 -15.22
CA HIS A 122 18.69 11.94 -14.17
C HIS A 122 18.12 13.29 -14.63
N LYS A 123 18.37 13.71 -15.87
CA LYS A 123 17.77 14.93 -16.44
C LYS A 123 16.23 14.83 -16.51
N ILE A 124 15.70 13.67 -16.91
CA ILE A 124 14.25 13.44 -16.96
C ILE A 124 13.64 13.46 -15.55
N THR A 125 14.23 12.73 -14.59
CA THR A 125 13.73 12.65 -13.21
C THR A 125 13.78 14.01 -12.50
N SER A 126 14.78 14.84 -12.80
CA SER A 126 14.89 16.21 -12.27
C SER A 126 14.02 17.24 -13.02
N GLY A 127 13.27 16.82 -14.04
CA GLY A 127 12.39 17.70 -14.82
C GLY A 127 13.14 18.66 -15.77
N GLN A 128 14.41 18.41 -16.06
CA GLN A 128 15.20 19.22 -16.98
C GLN A 128 14.86 18.87 -18.44
N LYS A 129 14.89 19.90 -19.31
CA LYS A 129 14.69 19.68 -20.75
C LYS A 129 15.93 19.01 -21.35
N LEU A 130 15.71 17.91 -22.07
CA LEU A 130 16.77 17.21 -22.80
C LEU A 130 17.34 18.08 -23.93
N THR A 131 18.66 18.00 -24.10
CA THR A 131 19.32 18.60 -25.27
C THR A 131 18.92 17.84 -26.55
N ALA A 132 19.07 18.48 -27.71
CA ALA A 132 18.76 17.84 -29.00
C ALA A 132 19.59 16.56 -29.21
N ASN A 133 20.88 16.59 -28.84
CA ASN A 133 21.78 15.45 -28.95
C ASN A 133 21.37 14.29 -28.04
N ASP A 134 20.98 14.60 -26.80
CA ASP A 134 20.54 13.59 -25.83
C ASP A 134 19.19 12.97 -26.24
N SER A 135 18.29 13.79 -26.78
CA SER A 135 17.00 13.33 -27.31
C SER A 135 17.19 12.40 -28.50
N GLN A 136 18.09 12.75 -29.42
CA GLN A 136 18.39 11.92 -30.59
C GLN A 136 19.10 10.62 -30.19
N TYR A 137 20.00 10.66 -29.22
CA TYR A 137 20.68 9.49 -28.69
C TYR A 137 19.71 8.51 -28.02
N LEU A 138 18.82 9.02 -27.17
CA LEU A 138 17.76 8.22 -26.54
C LEU A 138 16.82 7.58 -27.58
N TRP A 139 16.45 8.32 -28.62
CA TRP A 139 15.61 7.79 -29.71
C TRP A 139 16.28 6.61 -30.44
N ARG A 140 17.56 6.74 -30.79
CA ARG A 140 18.31 5.65 -31.44
C ARG A 140 18.40 4.41 -30.55
N TYR A 141 18.68 4.62 -29.26
CA TYR A 141 18.77 3.52 -28.30
C TYR A 141 17.42 2.79 -28.18
N ARG A 142 16.32 3.52 -28.01
CA ARG A 142 14.97 2.94 -27.95
C ARG A 142 14.62 2.14 -29.20
N LYS A 143 14.94 2.66 -30.39
CA LYS A 143 14.67 1.98 -31.66
C LYS A 143 15.44 0.65 -31.78
N ARG A 144 16.64 0.56 -31.19
CA ARG A 144 17.45 -0.66 -31.20
C ARG A 144 16.90 -1.74 -30.27
N GLU A 145 16.48 -1.35 -29.06
CA GLU A 145 15.98 -2.29 -28.05
C GLU A 145 14.49 -2.65 -28.22
N GLN A 146 13.78 -1.97 -29.13
CA GLN A 146 12.37 -2.20 -29.37
C GLN A 146 12.15 -3.58 -30.01
N LYS A 147 11.61 -4.52 -29.23
CA LYS A 147 11.17 -5.82 -29.74
C LYS A 147 9.97 -5.62 -30.69
N PRO A 148 9.93 -6.29 -31.86
CA PRO A 148 8.78 -6.22 -32.74
C PRO A 148 7.57 -6.82 -32.02
N LEU A 149 6.40 -6.18 -32.17
CA LEU A 149 5.15 -6.63 -31.54
C LEU A 149 4.65 -7.98 -32.09
N ILE A 150 5.15 -8.36 -33.27
CA ILE A 150 4.91 -9.66 -33.90
C ILE A 150 6.30 -10.28 -34.14
N PRO A 151 6.63 -11.43 -33.54
CA PRO A 151 7.83 -12.15 -33.92
C PRO A 151 7.66 -12.64 -35.37
N MET A 152 8.63 -12.31 -36.24
CA MET A 152 8.75 -12.92 -37.57
C MET A 152 9.25 -14.35 -37.46
#